data_AF-I3D480-F1
#
_entry.id   AF-I3D480-F1
#
_cell.length_a   1.000
_cell.length_b   1.000
_cell.length_c   1.000
_cell.angle_alpha   90.00
_cell.angle_beta   90.00
_cell.angle_gamma   90.00
#
_symmetry.space_group_name_H-M   'P 1'
#
loop_
_entity.id
_entity.type
_entity.pdbx_description
1 polymer ?
#
loop_
_entity_poly.entity_id
_entity_poly.type
_entity_poly.pdbx_seq_one_letter_code
_entity_poly.pdbx_strand_id
1 'polypeptide(L)'
;MKTKSGLFAILSILLLSSIGVLTIDTAFAQDSEDKNEKSNDREEDKSQKNEEKRLENEKRIEEKRAELKDKKLENEKRIEEKLQETEEKRLEKEKMREEKRKELEEKRLENEKRIEEKRKELEKKREELESDREKLKEKLSERTEKYEEKLKEIKEKYQNQIDKLSEKNLQSLQKFEEVKEKIEEKSEKIKERLDAKAEKLDTRTQKILEKIDDGDYMGKKIGSSKTTDTYELVFNSITASAISDKSQTSSMTGKMTFTTFDSSKSNLKLELESCSISVDEIPYACGFGKARTVSSGDSGAKDSLVIIAFLEDNLAEEVHSTLKIFVDSDIPINQIEQSEVSILGPQSKLSHLWFLDGSATLTKITSSDETSEDITDDVPQGNDISVTLEEEIGLTTP
;
A
#
# COMPACT_ATOMS: atom_id res chain seq x y z
N MET A 1 -8.62 -1.53 13.59
CA MET A 1 -9.48 -2.36 14.46
C MET A 1 -10.70 -1.55 14.90
N LYS A 2 -11.81 -1.71 14.19
CA LYS A 2 -13.14 -1.18 14.55
C LYS A 2 -14.17 -2.15 13.95
N THR A 3 -14.85 -2.93 14.78
CA THR A 3 -16.06 -3.64 14.36
C THR A 3 -17.08 -3.54 15.48
N LYS A 4 -18.13 -2.77 15.17
CA LYS A 4 -19.39 -2.66 15.90
C LYS A 4 -20.10 -4.01 15.82
N SER A 5 -20.55 -4.54 16.96
CA SER A 5 -21.51 -5.65 16.97
C SER A 5 -22.88 -5.09 17.35
N GLY A 6 -23.84 -5.27 16.44
CA GLY A 6 -25.19 -4.77 16.52
C GLY A 6 -26.16 -5.78 17.13
N LEU A 7 -27.22 -5.20 17.71
CA LEU A 7 -28.48 -5.81 18.14
C LEU A 7 -29.17 -6.63 17.05
N PHE A 8 -29.75 -7.78 17.43
CA PHE A 8 -31.05 -8.33 17.01
C PHE A 8 -31.46 -9.32 18.14
N ALA A 9 -32.50 -9.15 18.96
CA ALA A 9 -33.95 -8.94 18.76
C ALA A 9 -34.69 -10.16 18.19
N ILE A 10 -35.24 -11.02 19.08
CA ILE A 10 -36.45 -11.85 18.90
C ILE A 10 -37.09 -11.96 20.31
N LEU A 11 -38.06 -11.13 20.67
CA LEU A 11 -39.52 -11.19 20.44
C LEU A 11 -40.24 -12.32 21.21
N SER A 12 -41.06 -11.84 22.17
CA SER A 12 -41.99 -12.51 23.07
C SER A 12 -43.19 -13.18 22.39
N ILE A 13 -43.89 -14.06 23.13
CA ILE A 13 -45.36 -14.21 23.34
C ILE A 13 -45.50 -15.34 24.41
N LEU A 14 -45.98 -15.18 25.65
CA LEU A 14 -47.19 -14.60 26.27
C LEU A 14 -48.37 -15.60 26.40
N LEU A 15 -48.95 -15.64 27.62
CA LEU A 15 -50.24 -16.18 28.13
C LEU A 15 -50.00 -17.13 29.32
N LEU A 16 -50.13 -16.77 30.61
CA LEU A 16 -51.17 -16.06 31.40
C LEU A 16 -52.55 -16.72 31.33
N SER A 17 -52.93 -17.41 32.41
CA SER A 17 -54.32 -17.48 32.89
C SER A 17 -54.39 -18.01 34.32
N SER A 18 -54.57 -17.06 35.24
CA SER A 18 -55.06 -17.21 36.60
C SER A 18 -56.57 -16.90 36.62
N ILE A 19 -57.41 -17.84 37.09
CA ILE A 19 -58.83 -17.67 37.52
C ILE A 19 -59.03 -18.82 38.53
N GLY A 20 -59.52 -18.69 39.77
CA GLY A 20 -60.56 -17.83 40.35
C GLY A 20 -61.79 -18.69 40.67
N VAL A 21 -62.05 -19.03 41.94
CA VAL A 21 -63.24 -18.58 42.71
C VAL A 21 -64.46 -19.55 42.70
N LEU A 22 -64.93 -19.87 43.93
CA LEU A 22 -66.29 -20.10 44.48
C LEU A 22 -67.39 -20.71 43.55
N THR A 23 -68.28 -21.63 43.95
CA THR A 23 -69.45 -21.50 44.86
C THR A 23 -70.31 -22.78 44.68
N ILE A 24 -70.84 -23.43 45.73
CA ILE A 24 -72.20 -23.33 46.35
C ILE A 24 -73.32 -24.17 45.66
N ASP A 25 -73.96 -24.99 46.52
CA ASP A 25 -75.34 -25.52 46.62
C ASP A 25 -76.09 -26.22 45.47
N THR A 26 -76.80 -27.28 45.89
CA THR A 26 -78.28 -27.45 45.85
C THR A 26 -78.57 -28.87 46.42
N ALA A 27 -79.20 -29.11 47.58
CA ALA A 27 -80.45 -28.62 48.20
C ALA A 27 -81.75 -29.16 47.56
N PHE A 28 -82.75 -29.42 48.43
CA PHE A 28 -84.19 -29.64 48.18
C PHE A 28 -84.65 -31.05 47.74
N ALA A 29 -85.76 -31.62 48.23
CA ALA A 29 -87.04 -31.09 48.77
C ALA A 29 -87.65 -32.13 49.77
N GLN A 30 -88.21 -31.75 50.93
CA GLN A 30 -89.63 -31.42 51.22
C GLN A 30 -90.62 -32.57 50.92
N ASP A 31 -91.68 -32.87 51.67
CA ASP A 31 -92.71 -32.09 52.39
C ASP A 31 -93.62 -33.16 53.08
N SER A 32 -94.56 -32.96 54.01
CA SER A 32 -95.11 -31.84 54.78
C SER A 32 -96.17 -32.43 55.75
N GLU A 33 -96.40 -31.81 56.92
CA GLU A 33 -97.69 -31.20 57.34
C GLU A 33 -98.74 -32.15 57.98
N ASP A 34 -99.57 -31.76 58.94
CA ASP A 34 -99.66 -30.60 59.84
C ASP A 34 -100.77 -30.88 60.90
N LYS A 35 -100.68 -30.23 62.07
CA LYS A 35 -101.72 -29.60 62.95
C LYS A 35 -103.04 -30.35 63.29
N ASN A 36 -103.76 -30.12 64.41
CA ASN A 36 -103.89 -29.04 65.40
C ASN A 36 -104.68 -29.67 66.59
N GLU A 37 -104.36 -29.45 67.87
CA GLU A 37 -104.77 -28.36 68.77
C GLU A 37 -106.24 -28.36 69.31
N LYS A 38 -106.33 -28.28 70.65
CA LYS A 38 -107.38 -27.67 71.53
C LYS A 38 -108.23 -28.55 72.47
N SER A 39 -108.51 -27.88 73.59
CA SER A 39 -108.88 -28.31 74.95
C SER A 39 -110.31 -27.93 75.36
N ASN A 40 -110.86 -28.68 76.33
CA ASN A 40 -111.91 -28.37 77.33
C ASN A 40 -113.29 -27.92 76.82
N ASP A 41 -114.45 -28.16 77.45
CA ASP A 41 -114.88 -28.46 78.83
C ASP A 41 -116.24 -29.22 78.79
N ARG A 42 -116.63 -29.88 79.91
CA ARG A 42 -118.00 -30.13 80.49
C ARG A 42 -119.18 -30.56 79.57
N GLU A 43 -120.22 -31.30 79.98
CA GLU A 43 -120.83 -31.76 81.23
C GLU A 43 -121.87 -32.86 80.86
N GLU A 44 -122.21 -33.77 81.80
CA GLU A 44 -123.56 -34.35 82.15
C GLU A 44 -124.61 -34.62 81.02
N ASP A 45 -125.43 -35.68 80.98
CA ASP A 45 -126.02 -36.56 81.99
C ASP A 45 -126.85 -37.71 81.31
N LYS A 46 -127.21 -38.72 82.11
CA LYS A 46 -128.39 -39.61 82.02
C LYS A 46 -128.50 -40.57 80.82
N SER A 47 -128.05 -41.83 80.92
CA SER A 47 -128.52 -42.94 81.79
C SER A 47 -130.02 -43.25 81.64
N GLN A 48 -130.36 -44.18 80.74
CA GLN A 48 -131.38 -45.24 80.89
C GLN A 48 -131.53 -46.03 79.57
N LYS A 49 -130.45 -46.67 79.11
CA LYS A 49 -130.47 -47.65 78.01
C LYS A 49 -129.29 -48.63 78.14
N ASN A 50 -129.12 -49.17 79.35
CA ASN A 50 -127.86 -49.79 79.80
C ASN A 50 -127.97 -51.28 80.18
N GLU A 51 -128.93 -51.99 79.58
CA GLU A 51 -129.05 -53.45 79.76
C GLU A 51 -128.95 -54.22 78.42
N GLU A 52 -129.22 -53.57 77.29
CA GLU A 52 -128.91 -54.08 75.93
C GLU A 52 -127.42 -53.91 75.54
N LYS A 53 -126.68 -53.01 76.23
CA LYS A 53 -125.25 -52.69 75.97
C LYS A 53 -124.25 -53.74 76.48
N ARG A 54 -124.67 -54.73 77.28
CA ARG A 54 -123.77 -55.79 77.80
C ARG A 54 -123.54 -56.93 76.80
N LEU A 55 -124.55 -57.29 76.00
CA LEU A 55 -124.43 -58.37 75.00
C LEU A 55 -123.74 -57.94 73.69
N GLU A 56 -123.80 -56.65 73.34
CA GLU A 56 -123.09 -56.11 72.17
C GLU A 56 -121.59 -55.89 72.44
N ASN A 57 -121.21 -55.56 73.69
CA ASN A 57 -119.82 -55.34 74.07
C ASN A 57 -119.02 -56.65 74.15
N GLU A 58 -119.67 -57.77 74.45
CA GLU A 58 -119.02 -59.09 74.52
C GLU A 58 -118.65 -59.61 73.13
N LYS A 59 -119.52 -59.44 72.11
CA LYS A 59 -119.18 -59.70 70.70
C LYS A 59 -118.03 -58.82 70.18
N ARG A 60 -117.99 -57.55 70.60
CA ARG A 60 -116.93 -56.60 70.21
C ARG A 60 -115.56 -56.91 70.82
N ILE A 61 -115.53 -57.60 71.97
CA ILE A 61 -114.29 -58.05 72.63
C ILE A 61 -113.75 -59.31 71.96
N GLU A 62 -114.62 -60.20 71.50
CA GLU A 62 -114.22 -61.44 70.81
C GLU A 62 -113.68 -61.16 69.39
N GLU A 63 -114.32 -60.24 68.65
CA GLU A 63 -113.85 -59.78 67.34
C GLU A 63 -112.48 -59.07 67.44
N LYS A 64 -112.27 -58.23 68.46
CA LYS A 64 -110.95 -57.62 68.74
C LYS A 64 -109.88 -58.61 69.16
N ARG A 65 -110.23 -59.74 69.79
CA ARG A 65 -109.26 -60.80 70.14
C ARG A 65 -108.84 -61.63 68.93
N ALA A 66 -109.73 -61.80 67.94
CA ALA A 66 -109.38 -62.41 66.66
C ALA A 66 -108.46 -61.48 65.85
N GLU A 67 -108.79 -60.19 65.75
CA GLU A 67 -108.00 -59.20 65.02
C GLU A 67 -106.57 -59.00 65.61
N LEU A 68 -106.43 -59.09 66.94
CA LEU A 68 -105.12 -59.03 67.62
C LEU A 68 -104.26 -60.29 67.42
N LYS A 69 -104.87 -61.45 67.19
CA LYS A 69 -104.14 -62.68 66.87
C LYS A 69 -103.62 -62.66 65.43
N ASP A 70 -104.43 -62.19 64.49
CA ASP A 70 -104.00 -62.04 63.10
C ASP A 70 -102.89 -60.98 62.97
N LYS A 71 -102.98 -59.85 63.68
CA LYS A 71 -101.90 -58.85 63.72
C LYS A 71 -100.59 -59.36 64.34
N LYS A 72 -100.66 -60.27 65.32
CA LYS A 72 -99.45 -60.89 65.88
C LYS A 72 -98.80 -61.86 64.91
N LEU A 73 -99.60 -62.70 64.25
CA LEU A 73 -99.12 -63.66 63.25
C LEU A 73 -98.49 -62.94 62.03
N GLU A 74 -99.07 -61.81 61.62
CA GLU A 74 -98.55 -60.99 60.52
C GLU A 74 -97.22 -60.31 60.89
N ASN A 75 -97.08 -59.80 62.12
CA ASN A 75 -95.83 -59.21 62.58
C ASN A 75 -94.71 -60.25 62.75
N GLU A 76 -95.03 -61.47 63.18
CA GLU A 76 -94.04 -62.54 63.35
C GLU A 76 -93.48 -62.99 61.98
N LYS A 77 -94.34 -63.15 60.97
CA LYS A 77 -93.91 -63.39 59.58
C LYS A 77 -93.02 -62.27 59.02
N ARG A 78 -93.37 -61.02 59.31
CA ARG A 78 -92.61 -59.84 58.83
C ARG A 78 -91.25 -59.69 59.49
N ILE A 79 -91.06 -60.26 60.69
CA ILE A 79 -89.76 -60.32 61.38
C ILE A 79 -88.90 -61.44 60.80
N GLU A 80 -89.49 -62.61 60.53
CA GLU A 80 -88.78 -63.76 59.97
C GLU A 80 -88.30 -63.49 58.53
N GLU A 81 -89.14 -62.85 57.71
CA GLU A 81 -88.79 -62.44 56.34
C GLU A 81 -87.65 -61.40 56.31
N LYS A 82 -87.64 -60.45 57.26
CA LYS A 82 -86.51 -59.50 57.43
C LYS A 82 -85.23 -60.18 57.90
N LEU A 83 -85.33 -61.25 58.69
CA LEU A 83 -84.16 -61.98 59.17
C LEU A 83 -83.50 -62.74 58.01
N GLN A 84 -84.29 -63.41 57.18
CA GLN A 84 -83.81 -64.10 55.97
C GLN A 84 -83.21 -63.10 54.96
N GLU A 85 -83.87 -61.97 54.71
CA GLU A 85 -83.34 -60.92 53.80
C GLU A 85 -82.00 -60.35 54.30
N THR A 86 -81.81 -60.25 55.62
CA THR A 86 -80.56 -59.75 56.21
C THR A 86 -79.42 -60.77 56.09
N GLU A 87 -79.73 -62.06 56.20
CA GLU A 87 -78.76 -63.15 56.07
C GLU A 87 -78.30 -63.34 54.62
N GLU A 88 -79.22 -63.28 53.65
CA GLU A 88 -78.89 -63.29 52.22
C GLU A 88 -77.98 -62.10 51.83
N LYS A 89 -78.29 -60.88 52.32
CA LYS A 89 -77.45 -59.69 52.10
C LYS A 89 -76.06 -59.81 52.72
N ARG A 90 -75.88 -60.60 53.79
CA ARG A 90 -74.55 -60.86 54.37
C ARG A 90 -73.74 -61.82 53.52
N LEU A 91 -74.35 -62.92 53.06
CA LEU A 91 -73.72 -63.90 52.17
C LEU A 91 -73.34 -63.28 50.83
N GLU A 92 -74.20 -62.44 50.24
CA GLU A 92 -73.90 -61.74 49.00
C GLU A 92 -72.74 -60.74 49.16
N LYS A 93 -72.71 -59.98 50.27
CA LYS A 93 -71.58 -59.08 50.59
C LYS A 93 -70.27 -59.84 50.81
N GLU A 94 -70.31 -61.05 51.35
CA GLU A 94 -69.12 -61.86 51.57
C GLU A 94 -68.57 -62.42 50.26
N LYS A 95 -69.43 -62.94 49.37
CA LYS A 95 -69.03 -63.35 48.01
C LYS A 95 -68.43 -62.20 47.21
N MET A 96 -69.06 -61.02 47.25
CA MET A 96 -68.52 -59.80 46.61
C MET A 96 -67.15 -59.37 47.16
N ARG A 97 -66.88 -59.62 48.46
CA ARG A 97 -65.57 -59.33 49.05
C ARG A 97 -64.50 -60.34 48.62
N GLU A 98 -64.86 -61.61 48.50
CA GLU A 98 -63.95 -62.66 48.06
C GLU A 98 -63.59 -62.50 46.57
N GLU A 99 -64.57 -62.17 45.73
CA GLU A 99 -64.37 -61.90 44.31
C GLU A 99 -63.48 -60.67 44.08
N LYS A 100 -63.72 -59.58 44.82
CA LYS A 100 -62.83 -58.40 44.82
C LYS A 100 -61.41 -58.71 45.28
N ARG A 101 -61.22 -59.65 46.21
CA ARG A 101 -59.88 -60.08 46.66
C ARG A 101 -59.15 -60.82 45.56
N LYS A 102 -59.82 -61.76 44.88
CA LYS A 102 -59.25 -62.52 43.76
C LYS A 102 -58.90 -61.61 42.57
N GLU A 103 -59.79 -60.68 42.22
CA GLU A 103 -59.55 -59.69 41.17
C GLU A 103 -58.34 -58.78 41.50
N LEU A 104 -58.20 -58.37 42.77
CA LEU A 104 -57.08 -57.54 43.20
C LEU A 104 -55.75 -58.31 43.17
N GLU A 105 -55.76 -59.60 43.50
CA GLU A 105 -54.59 -60.47 43.45
C GLU A 105 -54.14 -60.73 42.00
N GLU A 106 -55.09 -60.96 41.09
CA GLU A 106 -54.81 -61.09 39.65
C GLU A 106 -54.23 -59.81 39.05
N LYS A 107 -54.80 -58.64 39.39
CA LYS A 107 -54.25 -57.33 38.98
C LYS A 107 -52.83 -57.08 39.51
N ARG A 108 -52.49 -57.59 40.70
CA ARG A 108 -51.13 -57.46 41.26
C ARG A 108 -50.14 -58.31 40.47
N LEU A 109 -50.49 -59.55 40.18
CA LEU A 109 -49.64 -60.46 39.39
C LEU A 109 -49.45 -59.96 37.94
N GLU A 110 -50.50 -59.44 37.31
CA GLU A 110 -50.41 -58.84 35.97
C GLU A 110 -49.50 -57.61 35.98
N ASN A 111 -49.65 -56.73 36.97
CA ASN A 111 -48.82 -55.53 37.07
C ASN A 111 -47.35 -55.87 37.38
N GLU A 112 -47.09 -56.92 38.17
CA GLU A 112 -45.73 -57.40 38.46
C GLU A 112 -45.05 -57.97 37.21
N LYS A 113 -45.75 -58.78 36.41
CA LYS A 113 -45.26 -59.24 35.09
C LYS A 113 -44.95 -58.08 34.16
N ARG A 114 -45.84 -57.08 34.10
CA ARG A 114 -45.65 -55.89 33.26
C ARG A 114 -44.45 -55.04 33.71
N ILE A 115 -44.18 -54.97 35.01
CA ILE A 115 -42.99 -54.28 35.55
C ILE A 115 -41.72 -55.03 35.15
N GLU A 116 -41.73 -56.37 35.26
CA GLU A 116 -40.57 -57.20 34.92
C GLU A 116 -40.26 -57.18 33.41
N GLU A 117 -41.27 -57.22 32.55
CA GLU A 117 -41.10 -57.05 31.10
C GLU A 117 -40.52 -55.69 30.74
N LYS A 118 -41.03 -54.61 31.36
CA LYS A 118 -40.47 -53.26 31.17
C LYS A 118 -39.03 -53.15 31.66
N ARG A 119 -38.65 -53.85 32.74
CA ARG A 119 -37.26 -53.89 33.21
C ARG A 119 -36.35 -54.55 32.18
N LYS A 120 -36.73 -55.71 31.65
CA LYS A 120 -35.97 -56.41 30.62
C LYS A 120 -35.85 -55.60 29.32
N GLU A 121 -36.91 -54.90 28.91
CA GLU A 121 -36.87 -54.02 27.75
C GLU A 121 -35.93 -52.81 27.99
N LEU A 122 -35.96 -52.22 29.18
CA LEU A 122 -35.05 -51.13 29.55
C LEU A 122 -33.60 -51.57 29.63
N GLU A 123 -33.33 -52.79 30.10
CA GLU A 123 -31.99 -53.37 30.17
C GLU A 123 -31.41 -53.59 28.77
N LYS A 124 -32.18 -54.20 27.86
CA LYS A 124 -31.77 -54.33 26.45
C LYS A 124 -31.50 -52.97 25.78
N LYS A 125 -32.37 -51.98 26.02
CA LYS A 125 -32.15 -50.61 25.49
C LYS A 125 -30.89 -49.96 26.08
N ARG A 126 -30.54 -50.25 27.33
CA ARG A 126 -29.30 -49.74 27.94
C ARG A 126 -28.07 -50.37 27.30
N GLU A 127 -28.06 -51.68 27.10
CA GLU A 127 -26.96 -52.39 26.44
C GLU A 127 -26.76 -51.91 24.99
N GLU A 128 -27.84 -51.71 24.24
CA GLU A 128 -27.79 -51.19 22.87
C GLU A 128 -27.21 -49.76 22.83
N LEU A 129 -27.68 -48.87 23.73
CA LEU A 129 -27.17 -47.51 23.84
C LEU A 129 -25.70 -47.47 24.29
N GLU A 130 -25.27 -48.39 25.13
CA GLU A 130 -23.87 -48.49 25.56
C GLU A 130 -22.96 -48.94 24.41
N SER A 131 -23.38 -49.96 23.65
CA SER A 131 -22.67 -50.40 22.43
C SER A 131 -22.56 -49.28 21.39
N ASP A 132 -23.64 -48.53 21.14
CA ASP A 132 -23.62 -47.41 20.21
C ASP A 132 -22.72 -46.26 20.70
N ARG A 133 -22.71 -46.01 22.02
CA ARG A 133 -21.83 -45.01 22.62
C ARG A 133 -20.36 -45.38 22.47
N GLU A 134 -20.00 -46.65 22.62
CA GLU A 134 -18.63 -47.13 22.42
C GLU A 134 -18.20 -47.00 20.95
N LYS A 135 -19.03 -47.45 20.00
CA LYS A 135 -18.77 -47.28 18.55
C LYS A 135 -18.61 -45.82 18.16
N LEU A 136 -19.39 -44.92 18.75
CA LEU A 136 -19.28 -43.49 18.50
C LEU A 136 -17.97 -42.93 19.05
N LYS A 137 -17.56 -43.34 20.25
CA LYS A 137 -16.26 -42.94 20.84
C LYS A 137 -15.09 -43.41 20.00
N GLU A 138 -15.11 -44.66 19.54
CA GLU A 138 -14.07 -45.22 18.67
C GLU A 138 -13.95 -44.43 17.36
N LYS A 139 -15.09 -44.19 16.67
CA LYS A 139 -15.12 -43.36 15.44
C LYS A 139 -14.61 -41.94 15.67
N LEU A 140 -14.90 -41.35 16.83
CA LEU A 140 -14.39 -40.03 17.19
C LEU A 140 -12.88 -40.05 17.45
N SER A 141 -12.35 -41.09 18.11
CA SER A 141 -10.92 -41.25 18.34
C SER A 141 -10.16 -41.39 17.02
N GLU A 142 -10.57 -42.31 16.14
CA GLU A 142 -9.95 -42.51 14.83
C GLU A 142 -9.96 -41.22 13.98
N ARG A 143 -11.07 -40.48 14.03
CA ARG A 143 -11.19 -39.22 13.28
C ARG A 143 -10.26 -38.16 13.85
N THR A 144 -10.09 -38.11 15.17
CA THR A 144 -9.19 -37.17 15.85
C THR A 144 -7.75 -37.48 15.50
N GLU A 145 -7.33 -38.74 15.56
CA GLU A 145 -5.97 -39.17 15.17
C GLU A 145 -5.65 -38.83 13.71
N LYS A 146 -6.58 -39.11 12.79
CA LYS A 146 -6.42 -38.73 11.37
C LYS A 146 -6.28 -37.23 11.17
N TYR A 147 -6.96 -36.40 11.97
CA TYR A 147 -6.80 -34.95 11.88
C TYR A 147 -5.48 -34.48 12.47
N GLU A 148 -5.04 -35.06 13.58
CA GLU A 148 -3.75 -34.73 14.19
C GLU A 148 -2.57 -35.09 13.28
N GLU A 149 -2.61 -36.25 12.63
CA GLU A 149 -1.59 -36.68 11.67
C GLU A 149 -1.52 -35.72 10.47
N LYS A 150 -2.68 -35.38 9.87
CA LYS A 150 -2.74 -34.39 8.78
C LYS A 150 -2.22 -33.01 9.23
N LEU A 151 -2.52 -32.60 10.46
CA LEU A 151 -2.01 -31.33 10.99
C LEU A 151 -0.50 -31.36 11.19
N LYS A 152 0.08 -32.49 11.63
CA LYS A 152 1.54 -32.66 11.72
C LYS A 152 2.18 -32.61 10.34
N GLU A 153 1.64 -33.34 9.35
CA GLU A 153 2.14 -33.34 7.98
C GLU A 153 2.09 -31.93 7.35
N ILE A 154 0.99 -31.20 7.55
CA ILE A 154 0.85 -29.81 7.09
C ILE A 154 1.91 -28.91 7.75
N LYS A 155 2.07 -28.99 9.08
CA LYS A 155 3.07 -28.20 9.80
C LYS A 155 4.49 -28.47 9.31
N GLU A 156 4.83 -29.74 9.09
CA GLU A 156 6.15 -30.14 8.58
C GLU A 156 6.39 -29.61 7.15
N LYS A 157 5.41 -29.72 6.26
CA LYS A 157 5.49 -29.16 4.90
C LYS A 157 5.72 -27.65 4.92
N TYR A 158 4.99 -26.92 5.75
CA TYR A 158 5.15 -25.47 5.86
C TYR A 158 6.49 -25.09 6.47
N GLN A 159 6.95 -25.79 7.51
CA GLN A 159 8.26 -25.53 8.12
C GLN A 159 9.40 -25.74 7.10
N ASN A 160 9.37 -26.85 6.37
CA ASN A 160 10.36 -27.13 5.33
C ASN A 160 10.34 -26.09 4.18
N GLN A 161 9.17 -25.53 3.86
CA GLN A 161 9.08 -24.42 2.88
C GLN A 161 9.67 -23.12 3.42
N ILE A 162 9.41 -22.80 4.70
CA ILE A 162 9.97 -21.62 5.37
C ILE A 162 11.49 -21.70 5.43
N ASP A 163 12.04 -22.85 5.82
CA ASP A 163 13.48 -23.04 5.95
C ASP A 163 14.18 -22.90 4.58
N LYS A 164 13.62 -23.49 3.52
CA LYS A 164 14.12 -23.33 2.14
C LYS A 164 14.08 -21.88 1.64
N LEU A 165 13.02 -21.13 1.94
CA LEU A 165 12.93 -19.72 1.57
C LEU A 165 13.94 -18.86 2.34
N SER A 166 14.13 -19.15 3.63
CA SER A 166 15.10 -18.48 4.48
C SER A 166 16.53 -18.67 3.95
N GLU A 167 16.91 -19.91 3.64
CA GLU A 167 18.25 -20.22 3.12
C GLU A 167 18.51 -19.55 1.76
N LYS A 168 17.53 -19.57 0.86
CA LYS A 168 17.63 -18.89 -0.45
C LYS A 168 17.79 -17.37 -0.30
N ASN A 169 17.06 -16.75 0.63
CA ASN A 169 17.17 -15.32 0.89
C ASN A 169 18.54 -14.97 1.47
N LEU A 170 19.06 -15.78 2.39
CA LEU A 170 20.36 -15.55 3.03
C LEU A 170 21.51 -15.66 2.02
N GLN A 171 21.46 -16.65 1.12
CA GLN A 171 22.40 -16.75 0.00
C GLN A 171 22.30 -15.56 -0.97
N SER A 172 21.09 -15.07 -1.23
CA SER A 172 20.89 -13.90 -2.11
C SER A 172 21.45 -12.61 -1.49
N LEU A 173 21.30 -12.44 -0.16
CA LEU A 173 21.86 -11.29 0.56
C LEU A 173 23.39 -11.31 0.56
N GLN A 174 24.00 -12.48 0.75
CA GLN A 174 25.47 -12.62 0.67
C GLN A 174 26.00 -12.23 -0.73
N LYS A 175 25.36 -12.72 -1.79
CA LYS A 175 25.72 -12.33 -3.17
C LYS A 175 25.53 -10.84 -3.42
N PHE A 176 24.52 -10.23 -2.83
CA PHE A 176 24.28 -8.79 -2.96
C PHE A 176 25.39 -7.98 -2.29
N GLU A 177 25.83 -8.37 -1.09
CA GLU A 177 26.92 -7.67 -0.38
C GLU A 177 28.26 -7.81 -1.15
N GLU A 178 28.57 -8.99 -1.71
CA GLU A 178 29.76 -9.17 -2.57
C GLU A 178 29.73 -8.28 -3.83
N VAL A 179 28.56 -8.10 -4.43
CA VAL A 179 28.40 -7.22 -5.60
C VAL A 179 28.56 -5.77 -5.20
N LYS A 180 28.00 -5.37 -4.05
CA LYS A 180 28.09 -4.02 -3.51
C LYS A 180 29.54 -3.63 -3.22
N GLU A 181 30.32 -4.50 -2.57
CA GLU A 181 31.74 -4.28 -2.29
C GLU A 181 32.55 -4.08 -3.60
N LYS A 182 32.28 -4.91 -4.62
CA LYS A 182 32.91 -4.75 -5.95
C LYS A 182 32.54 -3.45 -6.66
N ILE A 183 31.32 -2.94 -6.45
CA ILE A 183 30.89 -1.66 -7.01
C ILE A 183 31.60 -0.51 -6.29
N GLU A 184 31.71 -0.59 -4.97
CA GLU A 184 32.40 0.41 -4.13
C GLU A 184 33.88 0.50 -4.50
N GLU A 185 34.59 -0.63 -4.60
CA GLU A 185 36.00 -0.68 -5.01
C GLU A 185 36.22 -0.09 -6.42
N LYS A 186 35.31 -0.39 -7.36
CA LYS A 186 35.38 0.20 -8.72
C LYS A 186 35.11 1.70 -8.71
N SER A 187 34.17 2.14 -7.89
CA SER A 187 33.82 3.55 -7.75
C SER A 187 35.01 4.35 -7.18
N GLU A 188 35.67 3.84 -6.15
CA GLU A 188 36.87 4.47 -5.59
C GLU A 188 38.02 4.57 -6.60
N LYS A 189 38.29 3.48 -7.34
CA LYS A 189 39.28 3.50 -8.43
C LYS A 189 38.97 4.50 -9.53
N ILE A 190 37.69 4.76 -9.81
CA ILE A 190 37.29 5.77 -10.79
C ILE A 190 37.56 7.17 -10.23
N LYS A 191 37.19 7.43 -8.97
CA LYS A 191 37.45 8.72 -8.30
C LYS A 191 38.94 9.04 -8.28
N GLU A 192 39.78 8.12 -7.82
CA GLU A 192 41.23 8.31 -7.77
C GLU A 192 41.84 8.63 -9.16
N ARG A 193 41.35 7.96 -10.22
CA ARG A 193 41.78 8.24 -11.60
C ARG A 193 41.30 9.59 -12.12
N LEU A 194 40.14 10.08 -11.68
CA LEU A 194 39.63 11.39 -12.05
C LEU A 194 40.41 12.48 -11.33
N ASP A 195 40.64 12.33 -10.02
CA ASP A 195 41.41 13.28 -9.22
C ASP A 195 42.85 13.42 -9.75
N ALA A 196 43.53 12.30 -10.03
CA ALA A 196 44.87 12.32 -10.62
C ALA A 196 44.91 12.97 -12.03
N LYS A 197 43.81 12.90 -12.79
CA LYS A 197 43.70 13.59 -14.09
C LYS A 197 43.46 15.08 -13.89
N ALA A 198 42.63 15.47 -12.93
CA ALA A 198 42.38 16.87 -12.59
C ALA A 198 43.67 17.55 -12.13
N GLU A 199 44.39 16.98 -11.17
CA GLU A 199 45.68 17.53 -10.70
C GLU A 199 46.71 17.68 -11.83
N LYS A 200 46.76 16.69 -12.74
CA LYS A 200 47.66 16.74 -13.91
C LYS A 200 47.26 17.84 -14.89
N LEU A 201 45.96 18.08 -15.07
CA LEU A 201 45.45 19.18 -15.90
C LEU A 201 45.77 20.52 -15.25
N ASP A 202 45.50 20.70 -13.97
CA ASP A 202 45.79 21.93 -13.23
C ASP A 202 47.28 22.27 -13.27
N THR A 203 48.14 21.29 -13.00
CA THR A 203 49.60 21.46 -13.10
C THR A 203 50.03 21.87 -14.51
N ARG A 204 49.37 21.32 -15.55
CA ARG A 204 49.68 21.66 -16.94
C ARG A 204 49.21 23.08 -17.27
N THR A 205 48.03 23.47 -16.82
CA THR A 205 47.47 24.82 -17.01
C THR A 205 48.35 25.85 -16.31
N GLN A 206 48.71 25.63 -15.05
CA GLN A 206 49.61 26.50 -14.30
C GLN A 206 50.96 26.68 -15.00
N LYS A 207 51.57 25.58 -15.49
CA LYS A 207 52.82 25.66 -16.28
C LYS A 207 52.68 26.42 -17.61
N ILE A 208 51.48 26.46 -18.20
CA ILE A 208 51.23 27.23 -19.41
C ILE A 208 51.11 28.71 -19.06
N LEU A 209 50.37 29.04 -17.99
CA LEU A 209 50.22 30.41 -17.48
C LEU A 209 51.58 31.00 -17.08
N GLU A 210 52.39 30.27 -16.31
CA GLU A 210 53.76 30.69 -15.95
C GLU A 210 54.60 31.00 -17.20
N LYS A 211 54.50 30.18 -18.26
CA LYS A 211 55.21 30.44 -19.52
C LYS A 211 54.67 31.64 -20.28
N ILE A 212 53.39 31.97 -20.14
CA ILE A 212 52.80 33.16 -20.76
C ILE A 212 53.33 34.39 -20.02
N ASP A 213 53.28 34.39 -18.69
CA ASP A 213 53.75 35.49 -17.84
C ASP A 213 55.26 35.75 -18.01
N ASP A 214 56.06 34.69 -18.11
CA ASP A 214 57.51 34.79 -18.35
C ASP A 214 57.87 35.15 -19.81
N GLY A 215 56.88 35.17 -20.72
CA GLY A 215 57.07 35.38 -22.17
C GLY A 215 57.66 34.19 -22.93
N ASP A 216 58.00 33.10 -22.24
CA ASP A 216 58.57 31.87 -22.78
C ASP A 216 57.60 31.10 -23.69
N TYR A 217 56.28 31.35 -23.58
CA TYR A 217 55.24 30.71 -24.37
C TYR A 217 55.39 30.96 -25.87
N MET A 218 55.82 32.18 -26.22
CA MET A 218 56.12 32.59 -27.60
C MET A 218 57.46 32.02 -28.09
N GLY A 219 58.29 31.56 -27.15
CA GLY A 219 59.63 31.06 -27.34
C GLY A 219 60.66 32.19 -27.33
N LYS A 220 61.94 31.84 -27.25
CA LYS A 220 63.04 32.82 -27.22
C LYS A 220 62.94 33.80 -28.39
N LYS A 221 62.91 35.10 -28.09
CA LYS A 221 63.06 36.18 -29.07
C LYS A 221 64.51 36.18 -29.56
N ILE A 222 64.71 35.97 -30.87
CA ILE A 222 66.05 35.86 -31.46
C ILE A 222 66.48 37.19 -32.11
N GLY A 223 65.52 38.01 -32.55
CA GLY A 223 65.77 39.32 -33.16
C GLY A 223 65.64 40.51 -32.19
N SER A 224 66.42 41.56 -32.47
CA SER A 224 66.28 42.89 -31.86
C SER A 224 65.39 43.84 -32.68
N SER A 225 64.67 43.33 -33.70
CA SER A 225 63.85 44.16 -34.59
C SER A 225 62.76 44.88 -33.79
N LYS A 226 62.70 46.21 -33.94
CA LYS A 226 61.73 47.08 -33.28
C LYS A 226 60.41 47.21 -34.03
N THR A 227 60.32 46.71 -35.26
CA THR A 227 59.10 46.84 -36.07
C THR A 227 58.03 45.87 -35.58
N THR A 228 56.93 46.44 -35.09
CA THR A 228 55.71 45.73 -34.73
C THR A 228 54.77 45.76 -35.94
N ASP A 229 55.05 44.94 -36.95
CA ASP A 229 54.13 44.77 -38.07
C ASP A 229 52.88 44.03 -37.57
N THR A 230 51.71 44.46 -38.02
CA THR A 230 50.43 43.81 -37.72
C THR A 230 49.94 43.03 -38.94
N TYR A 231 49.36 41.86 -38.74
CA TYR A 231 48.80 41.02 -39.79
C TYR A 231 47.34 40.74 -39.48
N GLU A 232 46.44 40.94 -40.44
CA GLU A 232 45.03 40.62 -40.34
C GLU A 232 44.70 39.44 -41.27
N LEU A 233 44.11 38.39 -40.71
CA LEU A 233 43.60 37.23 -41.44
C LEU A 233 42.07 37.26 -41.41
N VAL A 234 41.45 37.46 -42.57
CA VAL A 234 39.99 37.50 -42.73
C VAL A 234 39.50 36.22 -43.40
N PHE A 235 38.58 35.50 -42.76
CA PHE A 235 38.00 34.26 -43.29
C PHE A 235 36.90 34.60 -44.30
N ASN A 236 37.15 34.37 -45.59
CA ASN A 236 36.23 34.76 -46.67
C ASN A 236 35.14 33.72 -46.90
N SER A 237 35.55 32.46 -47.07
CA SER A 237 34.64 31.35 -47.41
C SER A 237 35.20 30.06 -46.83
N ILE A 238 35.03 29.85 -45.53
CA ILE A 238 35.47 28.64 -44.84
C ILE A 238 34.29 27.71 -44.57
N THR A 239 34.44 26.47 -44.98
CA THR A 239 33.53 25.38 -44.66
C THR A 239 34.06 24.61 -43.46
N ALA A 240 33.25 24.52 -42.40
CA ALA A 240 33.50 23.69 -41.23
C ALA A 240 32.75 22.36 -41.41
N SER A 241 33.47 21.26 -41.64
CA SER A 241 32.87 19.92 -41.75
C SER A 241 33.01 19.16 -40.44
N ALA A 242 31.93 18.59 -39.91
CA ALA A 242 32.00 17.88 -38.64
C ALA A 242 32.93 16.65 -38.73
N ILE A 243 33.74 16.43 -37.70
CA ILE A 243 34.71 15.33 -37.65
C ILE A 243 34.00 13.98 -37.49
N SER A 244 32.91 13.94 -36.73
CA SER A 244 32.08 12.75 -36.54
C SER A 244 31.29 12.36 -37.79
N ASP A 245 30.84 13.35 -38.56
CA ASP A 245 30.01 13.18 -39.75
C ASP A 245 30.30 14.27 -40.79
N LYS A 246 31.12 13.92 -41.80
CA LYS A 246 31.55 14.88 -42.84
C LYS A 246 30.41 15.39 -43.72
N SER A 247 29.22 14.79 -43.66
CA SER A 247 28.06 15.30 -44.40
C SER A 247 27.46 16.55 -43.75
N GLN A 248 27.74 16.77 -42.45
CA GLN A 248 27.36 17.98 -41.74
C GLN A 248 28.41 19.05 -41.98
N THR A 249 27.99 20.09 -42.68
CA THR A 249 28.82 21.24 -43.01
C THR A 249 28.17 22.51 -42.50
N SER A 250 29.01 23.36 -41.94
CA SER A 250 28.68 24.67 -41.39
C SER A 250 29.54 25.73 -42.06
N SER A 251 29.08 26.97 -42.06
CA SER A 251 29.88 28.10 -42.55
C SER A 251 30.65 28.75 -41.41
N MET A 252 31.94 29.01 -41.62
CA MET A 252 32.77 29.74 -40.66
C MET A 252 33.18 31.09 -41.25
N THR A 253 33.01 32.14 -40.47
CA THR A 253 33.42 33.51 -40.80
C THR A 253 34.16 34.14 -39.64
N GLY A 254 34.84 35.26 -39.90
CA GLY A 254 35.49 36.02 -38.85
C GLY A 254 36.82 36.60 -39.28
N LYS A 255 37.59 37.06 -38.28
CA LYS A 255 38.93 37.59 -38.47
C LYS A 255 39.84 37.34 -37.27
N MET A 256 41.14 37.35 -37.54
CA MET A 256 42.20 37.30 -36.54
C MET A 256 43.23 38.37 -36.82
N THR A 257 43.63 39.09 -35.78
CA THR A 257 44.68 40.11 -35.85
C THR A 257 45.88 39.64 -35.04
N PHE A 258 47.05 39.73 -35.65
CA PHE A 258 48.30 39.31 -35.05
C PHE A 258 49.33 40.42 -35.08
N THR A 259 50.17 40.49 -34.06
CA THR A 259 51.33 41.40 -34.01
C THR A 259 52.63 40.60 -34.11
N THR A 260 53.66 41.22 -34.69
CA THR A 260 54.97 40.57 -34.85
C THR A 260 55.69 40.45 -33.52
N PHE A 261 55.89 39.21 -33.06
CA PHE A 261 56.70 38.91 -31.88
C PHE A 261 58.19 38.81 -32.21
N ASP A 262 58.53 38.12 -33.28
CA ASP A 262 59.91 37.89 -33.74
C ASP A 262 59.92 37.67 -35.27
N SER A 263 60.63 38.51 -36.01
CA SER A 263 60.79 38.40 -37.47
C SER A 263 62.21 37.97 -37.88
N SER A 264 63.02 37.48 -36.94
CA SER A 264 64.41 37.15 -37.22
C SER A 264 64.59 35.93 -38.13
N LYS A 265 65.60 36.00 -39.01
CA LYS A 265 66.10 34.88 -39.82
C LYS A 265 64.98 34.11 -40.54
N SER A 266 64.08 34.84 -41.21
CA SER A 266 62.92 34.33 -41.96
C SER A 266 61.91 33.49 -41.17
N ASN A 267 62.03 33.40 -39.84
CA ASN A 267 61.04 32.73 -39.00
C ASN A 267 60.14 33.77 -38.36
N LEU A 268 59.06 34.12 -39.04
CA LEU A 268 58.06 35.02 -38.51
C LEU A 268 57.26 34.29 -37.42
N LYS A 269 57.31 34.84 -36.20
CA LYS A 269 56.46 34.47 -35.08
C LYS A 269 55.53 35.63 -34.81
N LEU A 270 54.24 35.32 -34.75
CA LEU A 270 53.19 36.28 -34.48
C LEU A 270 52.46 35.92 -33.19
N GLU A 271 52.07 36.94 -32.45
CA GLU A 271 51.23 36.86 -31.27
C GLU A 271 49.81 37.24 -31.66
N LEU A 272 48.81 36.47 -31.23
CA LEU A 272 47.41 36.77 -31.49
C LEU A 272 46.98 37.90 -30.55
N GLU A 273 46.55 39.02 -31.13
CA GLU A 273 46.09 40.19 -30.38
C GLU A 273 44.58 40.18 -30.20
N SER A 274 43.85 39.87 -31.28
CA SER A 274 42.40 39.74 -31.22
C SER A 274 41.90 38.70 -32.21
N CYS A 275 40.77 38.07 -31.89
CA CYS A 275 40.12 37.16 -32.81
C CYS A 275 38.61 37.13 -32.54
N SER A 276 37.86 37.11 -33.62
CA SER A 276 36.41 36.99 -33.63
C SER A 276 36.05 36.04 -34.75
N ILE A 277 35.62 34.83 -34.38
CA ILE A 277 35.18 33.82 -35.34
C ILE A 277 33.78 33.36 -34.99
N SER A 278 33.01 32.97 -35.98
CA SER A 278 31.69 32.38 -35.80
C SER A 278 31.52 31.18 -36.70
N VAL A 279 30.87 30.13 -36.19
CA VAL A 279 30.44 28.96 -36.97
C VAL A 279 28.93 28.90 -36.87
N ASP A 280 28.22 29.02 -37.99
CA ASP A 280 26.76 29.09 -38.03
C ASP A 280 26.19 30.06 -36.97
N GLU A 281 26.73 31.28 -36.94
CA GLU A 281 26.34 32.36 -36.03
C GLU A 281 26.70 32.13 -34.55
N ILE A 282 27.31 31.00 -34.18
CA ILE A 282 27.82 30.75 -32.83
C ILE A 282 29.19 31.44 -32.69
N PRO A 283 29.31 32.49 -31.85
CA PRO A 283 30.56 33.21 -31.71
C PRO A 283 31.54 32.45 -30.81
N TYR A 284 32.80 32.43 -31.22
CA TYR A 284 33.91 32.02 -30.37
C TYR A 284 34.82 33.23 -30.13
N ALA A 285 35.12 33.48 -28.86
CA ALA A 285 36.15 34.44 -28.47
C ALA A 285 37.51 33.71 -28.46
N CYS A 286 38.58 34.37 -28.88
CA CYS A 286 39.93 33.84 -28.65
C CYS A 286 40.51 34.45 -27.38
N GLY A 287 40.99 33.59 -26.47
CA GLY A 287 41.71 34.06 -25.28
C GLY A 287 43.15 34.45 -25.63
N PHE A 288 43.92 33.51 -26.20
CA PHE A 288 45.30 33.75 -26.61
C PHE A 288 45.72 32.79 -27.73
N GLY A 289 46.74 33.17 -28.50
CA GLY A 289 47.21 32.36 -29.60
C GLY A 289 48.56 32.81 -30.16
N LYS A 290 49.10 32.00 -31.05
CA LYS A 290 50.34 32.30 -31.77
C LYS A 290 50.31 31.74 -33.17
N ALA A 291 51.05 32.39 -34.05
CA ALA A 291 51.28 31.90 -35.40
C ALA A 291 52.78 31.81 -35.70
N ARG A 292 53.18 30.82 -36.50
CA ARG A 292 54.57 30.64 -36.93
C ARG A 292 54.64 30.25 -38.37
N THR A 293 55.56 30.87 -39.11
CA THR A 293 55.81 30.48 -40.49
C THR A 293 56.52 29.15 -40.58
N VAL A 294 56.00 28.26 -41.42
CA VAL A 294 56.58 26.96 -41.74
C VAL A 294 56.81 26.87 -43.25
N SER A 295 57.56 25.86 -43.68
CA SER A 295 57.75 25.56 -45.10
C SER A 295 56.77 24.46 -45.46
N SER A 296 55.92 24.66 -46.47
CA SER A 296 55.00 23.62 -46.95
C SER A 296 55.71 22.52 -47.75
N GLY A 297 56.87 22.81 -48.33
CA GLY A 297 57.57 21.89 -49.24
C GLY A 297 59.09 21.86 -49.09
N ASP A 298 59.74 21.13 -50.01
CA ASP A 298 61.20 20.93 -50.06
C ASP A 298 61.99 22.19 -50.46
N SER A 299 61.29 23.23 -50.96
CA SER A 299 61.88 24.51 -51.35
C SER A 299 62.53 25.25 -50.17
N GLY A 300 62.09 24.94 -48.95
CA GLY A 300 62.47 25.68 -47.73
C GLY A 300 61.83 27.07 -47.64
N ALA A 301 61.00 27.46 -48.61
CA ALA A 301 60.30 28.74 -48.60
C ALA A 301 59.29 28.77 -47.45
N LYS A 302 59.21 29.89 -46.73
CA LYS A 302 58.31 30.06 -45.59
C LYS A 302 56.96 30.59 -46.06
N ASP A 303 56.30 29.78 -46.88
CA ASP A 303 55.06 30.06 -47.60
C ASP A 303 53.80 29.67 -46.83
N SER A 304 53.95 29.01 -45.69
CA SER A 304 52.83 28.61 -44.84
C SER A 304 52.88 29.24 -43.45
N LEU A 305 51.72 29.36 -42.82
CA LEU A 305 51.54 29.82 -41.46
C LEU A 305 50.74 28.78 -40.66
N VAL A 306 51.29 28.36 -39.51
CA VAL A 306 50.56 27.51 -38.56
C VAL A 306 50.09 28.38 -37.40
N ILE A 307 48.79 28.45 -37.23
CA ILE A 307 48.11 29.22 -36.18
C ILE A 307 47.60 28.23 -35.14
N ILE A 308 47.85 28.52 -33.86
CA ILE A 308 47.27 27.81 -32.73
C ILE A 308 46.67 28.84 -31.78
N ALA A 309 45.38 28.70 -31.45
CA ALA A 309 44.70 29.58 -30.52
C ALA A 309 43.83 28.79 -29.54
N PHE A 310 43.66 29.35 -28.36
CA PHE A 310 42.69 28.90 -27.37
C PHE A 310 41.43 29.75 -27.53
N LEU A 311 40.29 29.08 -27.55
CA LEU A 311 38.99 29.67 -27.72
C LEU A 311 38.18 29.52 -26.43
N GLU A 312 37.46 30.57 -26.10
CA GLU A 312 36.46 30.61 -25.07
C GLU A 312 35.11 30.46 -25.76
N ASP A 313 34.38 29.41 -25.36
CA ASP A 313 33.01 29.19 -25.79
C ASP A 313 32.09 30.03 -24.90
N ASN A 314 31.46 31.04 -25.48
CA ASN A 314 30.55 31.92 -24.74
C ASN A 314 29.27 31.20 -24.29
N LEU A 315 28.95 30.01 -24.82
CA LEU A 315 27.75 29.25 -24.48
C LEU A 315 27.97 28.23 -23.35
N ALA A 316 29.22 27.82 -23.13
CA ALA A 316 29.57 26.84 -22.11
C ALA A 316 30.69 27.41 -21.24
N GLU A 317 30.33 27.91 -20.05
CA GLU A 317 31.17 28.67 -19.10
C GLU A 317 32.57 28.06 -18.78
N GLU A 318 32.86 26.82 -19.18
CA GLU A 318 34.11 26.12 -18.84
C GLU A 318 34.78 25.33 -20.00
N VAL A 319 34.27 25.39 -21.24
CA VAL A 319 34.86 24.59 -22.34
C VAL A 319 35.88 25.40 -23.14
N HIS A 320 37.15 25.32 -22.71
CA HIS A 320 38.26 25.80 -23.53
C HIS A 320 38.41 24.94 -24.78
N SER A 321 38.07 25.52 -25.92
CA SER A 321 38.25 24.89 -27.22
C SER A 321 39.62 25.24 -27.80
N THR A 322 40.18 24.38 -28.64
CA THR A 322 41.44 24.69 -29.34
C THR A 322 41.18 24.87 -30.82
N LEU A 323 41.87 25.84 -31.39
CA LEU A 323 41.91 26.09 -32.82
C LEU A 323 43.33 25.83 -33.33
N LYS A 324 43.42 25.10 -34.43
CA LYS A 324 44.65 24.92 -35.19
C LYS A 324 44.34 25.19 -36.66
N ILE A 325 44.99 26.16 -37.28
CA ILE A 325 44.81 26.47 -38.70
C ILE A 325 46.16 26.35 -39.40
N PHE A 326 46.18 25.65 -40.53
CA PHE A 326 47.24 25.69 -41.51
C PHE A 326 46.80 26.57 -42.66
N VAL A 327 47.58 27.60 -42.91
CA VAL A 327 47.37 28.59 -43.95
C VAL A 327 48.52 28.48 -44.93
N ASP A 328 48.21 28.27 -46.20
CA ASP A 328 49.20 28.21 -47.27
C ASP A 328 49.03 29.42 -48.21
N SER A 329 50.16 30.01 -48.61
CA SER A 329 50.21 31.13 -49.54
C SER A 329 51.13 30.82 -50.71
N ASP A 330 50.86 31.42 -51.86
CA ASP A 330 51.75 31.33 -53.03
C ASP A 330 53.05 32.15 -52.88
N ILE A 331 53.08 33.05 -51.89
CA ILE A 331 54.19 33.99 -51.65
C ILE A 331 54.69 33.80 -50.20
N PRO A 332 56.01 33.90 -49.94
CA PRO A 332 56.52 33.87 -48.56
C PRO A 332 55.78 34.85 -47.65
N ILE A 333 55.33 34.37 -46.49
CA ILE A 333 54.42 35.13 -45.61
C ILE A 333 55.00 36.48 -45.19
N ASN A 334 56.32 36.57 -45.03
CA ASN A 334 57.01 37.80 -44.64
C ASN A 334 57.10 38.87 -45.75
N GLN A 335 56.67 38.56 -46.98
CA GLN A 335 56.66 39.45 -48.14
C GLN A 335 55.24 39.83 -48.57
N ILE A 336 54.21 39.36 -47.86
CA ILE A 336 52.81 39.64 -48.17
C ILE A 336 52.46 41.04 -47.70
N GLU A 337 51.96 41.87 -48.61
CA GLU A 337 51.18 43.08 -48.28
C GLU A 337 49.70 42.73 -48.20
N GLN A 338 49.18 42.03 -49.21
CA GLN A 338 47.84 41.45 -49.23
C GLN A 338 47.83 40.23 -50.16
N SER A 339 47.33 39.09 -49.70
CA SER A 339 47.27 37.87 -50.49
C SER A 339 46.09 36.99 -50.09
N GLU A 340 45.50 36.27 -51.06
CA GLU A 340 44.59 35.18 -50.76
C GLU A 340 45.40 33.95 -50.31
N VAL A 341 44.93 33.31 -49.26
CA VAL A 341 45.58 32.16 -48.64
C VAL A 341 44.59 31.01 -48.51
N SER A 342 45.09 29.80 -48.65
CA SER A 342 44.28 28.58 -48.58
C SER A 342 44.35 27.97 -47.19
N ILE A 343 43.21 27.55 -46.66
CA ILE A 343 43.11 26.80 -45.42
C ILE A 343 42.76 25.37 -45.77
N LEU A 344 43.65 24.43 -45.44
CA LEU A 344 43.51 23.03 -45.86
C LEU A 344 42.94 22.14 -44.76
N GLY A 345 41.81 21.51 -45.04
CA GLY A 345 41.32 20.36 -44.29
C GLY A 345 42.13 19.11 -44.67
N PRO A 346 42.29 18.11 -43.76
CA PRO A 346 41.82 18.03 -42.38
C PRO A 346 42.83 18.56 -41.35
N GLN A 347 43.88 19.26 -41.80
CA GLN A 347 44.96 19.72 -40.92
C GLN A 347 44.50 20.86 -40.02
N SER A 348 43.62 21.70 -40.54
CA SER A 348 42.94 22.76 -39.81
C SER A 348 41.73 22.23 -39.05
N LYS A 349 41.64 22.51 -37.75
CA LYS A 349 40.61 22.02 -36.84
C LYS A 349 40.16 23.06 -35.84
N LEU A 350 38.88 23.00 -35.50
CA LEU A 350 38.24 23.83 -34.48
C LEU A 350 37.54 22.94 -33.44
N SER A 351 37.87 23.12 -32.16
CA SER A 351 37.26 22.45 -31.00
C SER A 351 37.32 20.91 -31.02
N HIS A 352 38.17 20.29 -31.86
CA HIS A 352 38.09 18.85 -32.18
C HIS A 352 36.73 18.39 -32.75
N LEU A 353 35.88 19.32 -33.14
CA LEU A 353 34.54 19.07 -33.68
C LEU A 353 34.49 19.29 -35.18
N TRP A 354 35.30 20.21 -35.70
CA TRP A 354 35.25 20.64 -37.09
C TRP A 354 36.60 20.50 -37.79
N PHE A 355 36.60 20.03 -39.03
CA PHE A 355 37.65 20.26 -40.01
C PHE A 355 37.35 21.55 -40.77
N LEU A 356 38.36 22.39 -40.96
CA LEU A 356 38.21 23.66 -41.67
C LEU A 356 38.86 23.57 -43.05
N ASP A 357 38.15 24.03 -44.08
CA ASP A 357 38.64 24.09 -45.46
C ASP A 357 38.08 25.32 -46.18
N GLY A 358 38.90 26.02 -46.96
CA GLY A 358 38.45 27.16 -47.78
C GLY A 358 39.54 28.20 -48.00
N SER A 359 39.13 29.45 -48.26
CA SER A 359 40.07 30.57 -48.45
C SER A 359 39.87 31.73 -47.47
N ALA A 360 40.97 32.43 -47.23
CA ALA A 360 41.06 33.62 -46.39
C ALA A 360 41.93 34.67 -47.07
N THR A 361 41.90 35.91 -46.56
CA THR A 361 42.80 36.97 -47.00
C THR A 361 43.74 37.32 -45.86
N LEU A 362 45.05 37.28 -46.12
CA LEU A 362 46.07 37.75 -45.20
C LEU A 362 46.59 39.11 -45.67
N THR A 363 46.48 40.11 -44.81
CA THR A 363 46.90 41.49 -45.07
C THR A 363 47.92 41.92 -44.02
N LYS A 364 49.02 42.52 -44.45
CA LYS A 364 49.98 43.17 -43.57
C LYS A 364 49.58 44.64 -43.41
N ILE A 365 49.28 45.03 -42.18
CA ILE A 365 48.98 46.40 -41.80
C ILE A 365 50.28 46.99 -41.27
N THR A 366 50.90 47.83 -42.10
CA THR A 366 52.01 48.67 -41.66
C THR A 366 51.41 49.90 -40.98
N SER A 367 51.66 50.06 -39.68
CA SER A 367 51.41 51.33 -39.01
C SER A 367 52.29 52.36 -39.71
N SER A 368 51.71 53.16 -40.59
CA SER A 368 52.41 54.26 -41.23
C SER A 368 52.78 55.23 -40.12
N ASP A 369 54.03 55.14 -39.66
CA ASP A 369 54.60 56.04 -38.66
C ASP A 369 54.25 57.47 -39.06
N GLU A 370 53.73 58.16 -38.06
CA GLU A 370 53.34 59.56 -38.04
C GLU A 370 54.30 60.39 -38.87
N THR A 371 53.82 60.88 -40.02
CA THR A 371 54.33 62.12 -40.56
C THR A 371 53.84 63.19 -39.60
N SER A 372 54.57 63.39 -38.50
CA SER A 372 54.40 64.53 -37.61
C SER A 372 54.78 65.78 -38.41
N GLU A 373 53.84 66.28 -39.23
CA GLU A 373 53.89 67.65 -39.69
C GLU A 373 53.70 68.53 -38.46
N ASP A 374 54.84 69.03 -38.00
CA ASP A 374 55.04 70.08 -37.01
C ASP A 374 54.22 71.32 -37.41
N ILE A 375 52.93 71.33 -37.07
CA ILE A 375 52.13 72.54 -37.02
C ILE A 375 52.20 73.03 -35.59
N THR A 376 53.24 73.81 -35.31
CA THR A 376 53.22 74.78 -34.21
C THR A 376 52.14 75.81 -34.52
N ASP A 377 50.97 75.68 -33.91
CA ASP A 377 50.09 76.82 -33.71
C ASP A 377 49.65 76.86 -32.23
N ASP A 378 50.16 77.91 -31.58
CA ASP A 378 49.76 78.42 -30.28
C ASP A 378 48.23 78.41 -30.11
N VAL A 379 47.75 78.05 -28.89
CA VAL A 379 46.68 78.75 -28.12
C VAL A 379 46.26 77.90 -26.89
N PRO A 380 45.82 78.53 -25.77
CA PRO A 380 46.19 78.10 -24.43
C PRO A 380 45.11 77.34 -23.65
N GLN A 381 45.61 76.64 -22.63
CA GLN A 381 44.99 76.20 -21.36
C GLN A 381 43.51 76.53 -21.14
N GLY A 382 42.73 75.48 -20.88
CA GLY A 382 41.55 75.55 -20.04
C GLY A 382 40.47 74.56 -20.44
N ASN A 383 40.34 73.44 -19.71
CA ASN A 383 39.14 73.14 -18.94
C ASN A 383 39.21 71.72 -18.34
N ASP A 384 39.05 71.68 -17.02
CA ASP A 384 38.80 70.49 -16.23
C ASP A 384 37.52 69.80 -16.70
N ILE A 385 37.61 68.50 -17.02
CA ILE A 385 36.44 67.64 -17.25
C ILE A 385 36.26 66.80 -15.99
N SER A 386 35.33 67.22 -15.12
CA SER A 386 34.84 66.37 -14.03
C SER A 386 33.90 65.31 -14.61
N VAL A 387 34.29 64.05 -14.50
CA VAL A 387 33.44 62.90 -14.85
C VAL A 387 32.62 62.51 -13.62
N THR A 388 31.31 62.73 -13.68
CA THR A 388 30.33 62.19 -12.71
C THR A 388 29.92 60.80 -13.18
N LEU A 389 30.23 59.77 -12.37
CA LEU A 389 29.73 58.42 -12.55
C LEU A 389 28.40 58.30 -11.79
N GLU A 390 27.30 58.11 -12.50
CA GLU A 390 26.02 57.71 -11.91
C GLU A 390 26.01 56.18 -11.73
N GLU A 391 26.02 55.74 -10.48
CA GLU A 391 25.98 54.35 -10.06
C GLU A 391 24.51 53.94 -9.86
N GLU A 392 23.87 53.38 -10.89
CA GLU A 392 22.49 52.89 -10.81
C GLU A 392 22.49 51.39 -10.45
N ILE A 393 22.35 51.10 -9.15
CA ILE A 393 22.23 49.75 -8.61
C ILE A 393 20.76 49.31 -8.68
N GLY A 394 20.39 48.64 -9.77
CA GLY A 394 19.07 48.00 -9.93
C GLY A 394 19.07 46.55 -9.46
N LEU A 395 19.01 46.31 -8.14
CA LEU A 395 18.66 45.01 -7.59
C LEU A 395 17.14 44.80 -7.67
N THR A 396 16.69 43.89 -8.53
CA THR A 396 15.36 43.28 -8.40
C THR A 396 15.45 41.76 -8.55
N THR A 397 15.33 41.08 -7.41
CA THR A 397 14.94 39.67 -7.30
C THR A 397 13.42 39.56 -7.35
N PRO A 398 12.91 38.40 -7.79
CA PRO A 398 12.37 37.43 -6.83
C PRO A 398 13.20 36.14 -6.72
#